data_AF-A0A9D3UY10-F1
#
_entry.id   AF-A0A9D3UY10-F1
#
_cell.length_a   1.000
_cell.length_b   1.000
_cell.length_c   1.000
_cell.angle_alpha   90.00
_cell.angle_beta   90.00
_cell.angle_gamma   90.00
#
_symmetry.space_group_name_H-M   'P 1'
#
loop_
_entity.id
_entity.type
_entity.pdbx_description
1 polymer ?
#
loop_
_entity_poly.entity_id
_entity_poly.type
_entity_poly.pdbx_seq_one_letter_code
_entity_poly.pdbx_strand_id
1 'polypeptide(L)'
;MYRVFKSLWFTKGEVKFVALKEGVILVKFGNMEDRKRLLNLSPCLFNQCLFAMLPYVKDQDTDAYAFNLMPFLLRIFNFPLEYMDRQVAMDVGKAIGEVVAIDWCDRNREYIEYIRLKVMMDVFKPLQRMVHLVSSDGAEIVCAIKYERLPTFCYICSLISHSTQKYDRKKE
;
A
#
# COMPACT_ATOMS: atom_id res chain seq x y z
N MET A 1 17.67 -2.75 16.31
CA MET A 1 16.74 -2.74 15.16
C MET A 1 17.09 -3.81 14.11
N TYR A 2 18.30 -3.85 13.55
CA TYR A 2 18.68 -4.77 12.45
C TYR A 2 18.55 -6.29 12.71
N ARG A 3 18.75 -6.73 13.96
CA ARG A 3 18.56 -8.15 14.35
C ARG A 3 17.10 -8.62 14.27
N VAL A 4 16.13 -7.71 14.44
CA VAL A 4 14.70 -8.04 14.45
C VAL A 4 14.20 -8.33 13.03
N PHE A 5 14.69 -7.58 12.04
CA PHE A 5 14.32 -7.80 10.63
C PHE A 5 14.72 -9.19 10.10
N LYS A 6 15.86 -9.74 10.54
CA LYS A 6 16.25 -11.11 10.17
C LYS A 6 15.25 -12.15 10.65
N SER A 7 14.67 -11.97 11.85
CA SER A 7 13.67 -12.88 12.40
C SER A 7 12.31 -12.73 11.69
N LEU A 8 11.89 -11.49 11.42
CA LEU A 8 10.58 -11.21 10.82
C LEU A 8 10.49 -11.59 9.34
N TRP A 9 11.59 -11.48 8.60
CA TRP A 9 11.58 -11.70 7.17
C TRP A 9 11.76 -13.17 6.79
N PHE A 10 12.07 -14.06 7.74
CA PHE A 10 12.27 -15.49 7.50
C PHE A 10 13.18 -15.74 6.29
N THR A 11 14.32 -15.03 6.22
CA THR A 11 15.22 -15.10 5.06
C THR A 11 16.04 -16.36 5.10
N LYS A 12 16.12 -17.08 3.98
CA LYS A 12 16.96 -18.27 3.80
C LYS A 12 18.44 -17.88 3.72
N GLY A 13 18.75 -16.74 3.10
CA GLY A 13 20.12 -16.24 2.91
C GLY A 13 20.57 -15.19 3.93
N GLU A 14 21.87 -14.88 3.91
CA GLU A 14 22.41 -13.76 4.71
C GLU A 14 21.84 -12.42 4.23
N VAL A 15 21.46 -11.57 5.17
CA VAL A 15 21.06 -10.18 4.91
C VAL A 15 22.03 -9.22 5.58
N LYS A 16 22.55 -8.27 4.80
CA LYS A 16 23.43 -7.19 5.26
C LYS A 16 22.72 -5.84 5.11
N PHE A 17 22.95 -4.96 6.07
CA PHE A 17 22.37 -3.62 6.11
C PHE A 17 23.50 -2.60 6.02
N VAL A 18 23.36 -1.62 5.14
CA VAL A 18 24.31 -0.51 4.98
C VAL A 18 23.53 0.78 5.09
N ALA A 19 23.83 1.62 6.09
CA ALA A 19 23.23 2.94 6.20
C ALA A 19 23.77 3.83 5.06
N LEU A 20 22.88 4.45 4.29
CA LEU A 20 23.27 5.38 3.23
C LEU A 20 23.19 6.82 3.73
N LYS A 21 22.09 7.17 4.41
CA LYS A 21 21.87 8.44 5.10
C LYS A 21 20.83 8.26 6.20
N GLU A 22 20.53 9.33 6.93
CA GLU A 22 19.48 9.30 7.94
C GLU A 22 18.14 8.86 7.34
N GLY A 23 17.51 7.85 7.95
CA GLY A 23 16.25 7.28 7.48
C GLY A 23 16.35 6.35 6.25
N VAL A 24 17.52 6.20 5.60
CA VAL A 24 17.67 5.37 4.39
C VAL A 24 18.74 4.29 4.57
N ILE A 25 18.33 3.04 4.38
CA ILE A 25 19.18 1.86 4.54
C ILE A 25 19.16 1.02 3.25
N LEU A 26 20.33 0.67 2.76
CA LEU A 26 20.49 -0.34 1.71
C LEU A 26 20.49 -1.73 2.32
N VAL A 27 19.57 -2.58 1.86
CA VAL A 27 19.46 -3.98 2.27
C VAL A 27 20.03 -4.87 1.17
N LYS A 28 21.10 -5.59 1.48
CA LYS A 28 21.73 -6.55 0.56
C LYS A 28 21.29 -7.97 0.93
N PHE A 29 20.66 -8.64 -0.02
CA PHE A 29 20.20 -10.02 0.12
C PHE A 29 21.19 -10.98 -0.56
N GLY A 30 21.64 -12.00 0.17
CA GLY A 30 22.41 -13.11 -0.40
C GLY A 30 21.57 -14.10 -1.21
N ASN A 31 20.24 -13.99 -1.17
CA ASN A 31 19.31 -14.83 -1.92
C ASN A 31 18.29 -13.97 -2.69
N MET A 32 18.17 -14.21 -4.01
CA MET A 32 17.23 -13.47 -4.86
C MET A 32 15.75 -13.76 -4.58
N GLU A 33 15.40 -14.97 -4.14
CA GLU A 33 14.03 -15.34 -3.77
C GLU A 33 13.56 -14.53 -2.56
N ASP A 34 14.42 -14.38 -1.54
CA ASP A 34 14.12 -13.57 -0.36
C ASP A 34 13.88 -12.10 -0.74
N ARG A 35 14.73 -11.55 -1.62
CA ARG A 35 14.56 -10.20 -2.17
C ARG A 35 13.21 -10.05 -2.87
N LYS A 36 12.89 -10.94 -3.81
CA LYS A 36 11.62 -10.88 -4.58
C LYS A 36 10.42 -11.00 -3.66
N ARG A 37 10.44 -11.95 -2.73
CA ARG A 37 9.37 -12.18 -1.76
C ARG A 37 9.12 -10.94 -0.91
N LEU A 38 10.17 -10.32 -0.35
CA LEU A 38 10.02 -9.15 0.51
C LEU A 38 9.56 -7.90 -0.25
N LEU A 39 10.03 -7.70 -1.48
CA LEU A 39 9.52 -6.63 -2.35
C LEU A 39 8.04 -6.83 -2.68
N ASN A 40 7.60 -8.08 -2.91
CA ASN A 40 6.18 -8.38 -3.17
C ASN A 40 5.28 -8.21 -1.94
N LEU A 41 5.83 -8.42 -0.74
CA LEU A 41 5.15 -8.21 0.55
C LEU A 41 5.06 -6.72 0.95
N SER A 42 5.53 -5.79 0.10
CA SER A 42 5.32 -4.35 0.29
C SER A 42 3.81 -4.02 0.24
N PRO A 43 3.29 -3.25 1.23
CA PRO A 43 4.03 -2.44 2.20
C PRO A 43 4.44 -3.27 3.43
N CYS A 44 5.73 -3.18 3.82
CA CYS A 44 6.21 -3.85 5.02
C CYS A 44 5.92 -2.99 6.25
N LEU A 45 5.02 -3.47 7.08
CA LEU A 45 4.76 -2.91 8.40
C LEU A 45 5.68 -3.55 9.43
N PHE A 46 6.30 -2.72 10.26
CA PHE A 46 6.95 -3.18 11.48
C PHE A 46 6.62 -2.24 12.63
N ASN A 47 6.05 -2.79 13.70
CA ASN A 47 5.59 -2.04 14.87
C ASN A 47 4.73 -0.82 14.51
N GLN A 48 3.79 -1.01 13.57
CA GLN A 48 2.92 0.03 13.01
C GLN A 48 3.62 1.15 12.20
N CYS A 49 4.94 1.09 12.05
CA CYS A 49 5.69 1.95 11.14
C CYS A 49 5.75 1.35 9.73
N LEU A 50 5.59 2.19 8.72
CA LEU A 50 5.71 1.82 7.32
C LEU A 50 7.18 1.84 6.89
N PHE A 51 7.68 0.71 6.39
CA PHE A 51 9.01 0.61 5.77
C PHE A 51 8.86 0.52 4.25
N ALA A 52 9.19 1.63 3.59
CA ALA A 52 9.22 1.69 2.14
C ALA A 52 10.46 0.96 1.59
N MET A 53 10.23 -0.18 0.93
CA MET A 53 11.29 -0.94 0.27
C MET A 53 11.16 -0.81 -1.24
N LEU A 54 12.18 -0.23 -1.87
CA LEU A 54 12.27 -0.09 -3.32
C LEU A 54 13.43 -0.92 -3.87
N PRO A 55 13.33 -1.43 -5.11
CA PRO A 55 14.46 -2.04 -5.80
C PRO A 55 15.61 -1.04 -5.93
N TYR A 56 16.81 -1.44 -5.52
CA TYR A 56 18.01 -0.62 -5.76
C TYR A 56 18.30 -0.53 -7.27
N VAL A 57 18.50 0.69 -7.75
CA VAL A 57 18.96 1.05 -9.09
C VAL A 57 20.38 1.57 -8.97
N LYS A 58 21.29 0.99 -9.75
CA LYS A 58 22.70 1.39 -9.76
C LYS A 58 22.80 2.84 -10.28
N ASP A 59 23.69 3.63 -9.66
CA ASP A 59 24.00 5.01 -10.05
C ASP A 59 22.84 6.01 -9.90
N GLN A 60 21.71 5.60 -9.30
CA GLN A 60 20.61 6.49 -8.94
C GLN A 60 20.87 7.14 -7.59
N ASP A 61 20.68 8.47 -7.51
CA ASP A 61 20.73 9.21 -6.25
C ASP A 61 19.65 8.71 -5.28
N THR A 62 20.02 8.63 -4.01
CA THR A 62 19.12 8.34 -2.89
C THR A 62 17.90 9.28 -2.84
N ASP A 63 18.03 10.53 -3.27
CA ASP A 63 16.92 11.51 -3.30
C ASP A 63 15.95 11.29 -4.46
N ALA A 64 16.36 10.56 -5.51
CA ALA A 64 15.48 10.22 -6.63
C ALA A 64 14.50 9.07 -6.31
N TYR A 65 14.63 8.41 -5.16
CA TYR A 65 13.73 7.34 -4.75
C TYR A 65 12.43 7.91 -4.15
N ALA A 66 11.30 7.59 -4.80
CA ALA A 66 9.97 7.96 -4.32
C ALA A 66 9.51 7.06 -3.16
N PHE A 67 10.07 7.25 -1.97
CA PHE A 67 9.68 6.50 -0.76
C PHE A 67 8.25 6.76 -0.28
N ASN A 68 7.61 7.80 -0.80
CA ASN A 68 6.23 8.16 -0.48
C ASN A 68 5.19 7.35 -1.25
N LEU A 69 5.55 6.76 -2.40
CA LEU A 69 4.64 5.96 -3.21
C LEU A 69 4.70 4.50 -2.77
N MET A 70 3.64 4.00 -2.15
CA MET A 70 3.59 2.64 -1.61
C MET A 70 2.34 1.89 -2.10
N PRO A 71 2.47 0.59 -2.44
CA PRO A 71 1.34 -0.19 -2.88
C PRO A 71 0.51 -0.63 -1.67
N PHE A 72 -0.80 -0.42 -1.69
CA PHE A 72 -1.73 -0.93 -0.68
C PHE A 72 -2.73 -1.89 -1.31
N LEU A 73 -3.12 -2.90 -0.54
CA LEU A 73 -4.24 -3.78 -0.89
C LEU A 73 -5.53 -3.15 -0.37
N LEU A 74 -6.52 -3.02 -1.24
CA LEU A 74 -7.81 -2.43 -0.97
C LEU A 74 -8.90 -3.44 -1.27
N ARG A 75 -9.95 -3.44 -0.44
CA ARG A 75 -11.20 -4.14 -0.67
C ARG A 75 -12.32 -3.13 -0.84
N ILE A 76 -13.00 -3.19 -1.97
CA ILE A 76 -14.10 -2.29 -2.33
C ILE A 76 -15.41 -3.07 -2.17
N PHE A 77 -16.20 -2.66 -1.18
CA PHE A 77 -17.47 -3.27 -0.80
C PHE A 77 -18.66 -2.50 -1.35
N ASN A 78 -19.84 -3.14 -1.30
CA ASN A 78 -21.11 -2.61 -1.82
C ASN A 78 -21.01 -2.25 -3.31
N PHE A 79 -20.21 -3.03 -4.03
CA PHE A 79 -20.02 -2.89 -5.45
C PHE A 79 -21.12 -3.70 -6.15
N PRO A 80 -22.02 -3.10 -6.93
CA PRO A 80 -23.14 -3.85 -7.48
C PRO A 80 -22.66 -4.89 -8.50
N LEU A 81 -23.25 -6.08 -8.44
CA LEU A 81 -22.87 -7.20 -9.31
C LEU A 81 -23.00 -6.86 -10.80
N GLU A 82 -23.97 -6.02 -11.16
CA GLU A 82 -24.21 -5.54 -12.53
C GLU A 82 -23.04 -4.72 -13.08
N TYR A 83 -22.31 -4.02 -12.21
CA TYR A 83 -21.14 -3.22 -12.57
C TYR A 83 -19.83 -3.97 -12.40
N MET A 84 -19.88 -5.23 -11.94
CA MET A 84 -18.71 -6.05 -11.57
C MET A 84 -17.96 -6.53 -12.80
N ASP A 85 -17.33 -5.56 -13.45
CA ASP A 85 -16.48 -5.71 -14.62
C ASP A 85 -15.06 -5.24 -14.31
N ARG A 86 -14.09 -5.88 -14.95
CA ARG A 86 -12.67 -5.60 -14.75
C ARG A 86 -12.30 -4.18 -15.15
N GLN A 87 -12.92 -3.62 -16.17
CA GLN A 87 -12.69 -2.25 -16.62
C GLN A 87 -13.19 -1.25 -15.58
N VAL A 88 -14.39 -1.46 -15.03
CA VAL A 88 -14.93 -0.60 -13.96
C VAL A 88 -14.05 -0.69 -12.70
N ALA A 89 -13.60 -1.89 -12.34
CA ALA A 89 -12.64 -2.08 -11.24
C ALA A 89 -11.33 -1.32 -11.46
N MET A 90 -10.82 -1.32 -12.69
CA MET A 90 -9.62 -0.57 -13.07
C MET A 90 -9.85 0.93 -12.96
N ASP A 91 -10.99 1.43 -13.41
CA ASP A 91 -11.31 2.86 -13.38
C ASP A 91 -11.55 3.37 -11.96
N VAL A 92 -12.18 2.56 -11.11
CA VAL A 92 -12.22 2.80 -9.66
C VAL A 92 -10.83 2.84 -9.05
N GLY A 93 -9.98 1.88 -9.40
CA GLY A 93 -8.61 1.85 -8.92
C GLY A 93 -7.84 3.11 -9.32
N LYS A 94 -7.97 3.55 -10.58
CA LYS A 94 -7.36 4.79 -11.11
C LYS A 94 -7.84 6.06 -10.39
N ALA A 95 -9.09 6.08 -9.94
CA ALA A 95 -9.61 7.20 -9.15
C ALA A 95 -8.91 7.31 -7.77
N ILE A 96 -8.40 6.19 -7.25
CA ILE A 96 -7.69 6.13 -5.95
C ILE A 96 -6.18 6.36 -6.15
N GLY A 97 -5.59 5.79 -7.20
CA GLY A 97 -4.15 5.86 -7.49
C GLY A 97 -3.75 4.99 -8.68
N GLU A 98 -2.46 4.70 -8.84
CA GLU A 98 -2.02 3.83 -9.95
C GLU A 98 -2.30 2.36 -9.63
N VAL A 99 -3.09 1.69 -10.47
CA VAL A 99 -3.44 0.28 -10.27
C VAL A 99 -2.26 -0.63 -10.62
N VAL A 100 -1.74 -1.33 -9.60
CA VAL A 100 -0.64 -2.30 -9.74
C VAL A 100 -1.16 -3.68 -10.10
N ALA A 101 -2.28 -4.10 -9.48
CA ALA A 101 -2.89 -5.39 -9.75
C ALA A 101 -4.39 -5.38 -9.40
N ILE A 102 -5.14 -6.22 -10.10
CA ILE A 102 -6.54 -6.53 -9.77
C ILE A 102 -6.57 -8.01 -9.42
N ASP A 103 -6.96 -8.33 -8.18
CA ASP A 103 -7.17 -9.70 -7.74
C ASP A 103 -8.57 -10.12 -8.19
N TRP A 104 -8.65 -10.52 -9.46
CA TRP A 104 -9.88 -10.90 -10.13
C TRP A 104 -10.00 -12.42 -10.15
N CYS A 105 -10.84 -12.97 -9.26
CA CYS A 105 -11.19 -14.38 -9.31
C CYS A 105 -12.29 -14.60 -10.35
N ASP A 106 -11.92 -15.02 -11.56
CA ASP A 106 -12.87 -15.44 -12.61
C ASP A 106 -13.68 -16.69 -12.24
N ARG A 107 -13.40 -17.34 -11.10
CA ARG A 107 -13.99 -18.60 -10.69
C ARG A 107 -15.04 -18.34 -9.61
N ASN A 108 -16.30 -18.52 -9.99
CA ASN A 108 -17.51 -18.47 -9.17
C ASN A 108 -18.01 -17.06 -8.82
N ARG A 109 -18.75 -16.47 -9.77
CA ARG A 109 -19.58 -15.25 -9.62
C ARG A 109 -20.65 -15.33 -8.52
N GLU A 110 -20.77 -16.46 -7.83
CA GLU A 110 -21.88 -16.70 -6.91
C GLU A 110 -21.75 -15.93 -5.58
N TYR A 111 -20.54 -15.52 -5.16
CA TYR A 111 -20.34 -14.85 -3.86
C TYR A 111 -19.12 -13.91 -3.80
N ILE A 112 -18.97 -12.96 -4.73
CA ILE A 112 -17.91 -11.94 -4.60
C ILE A 112 -18.45 -10.73 -3.82
N GLU A 113 -18.14 -10.68 -2.52
CA GLU A 113 -18.57 -9.60 -1.62
C GLU A 113 -17.81 -8.26 -1.83
N TYR A 114 -16.65 -8.30 -2.47
CA TYR A 114 -15.81 -7.12 -2.70
C TYR A 114 -14.85 -7.31 -3.88
N ILE A 115 -14.48 -6.20 -4.51
CA ILE A 115 -13.35 -6.16 -5.46
C ILE A 115 -12.06 -5.92 -4.68
N ARG A 116 -11.01 -6.68 -5.01
CA ARG A 116 -9.71 -6.53 -4.37
C ARG A 116 -8.68 -5.97 -5.35
N LEU A 117 -8.11 -4.83 -5.00
CA LEU A 117 -7.14 -4.09 -5.81
C LEU A 117 -5.83 -3.92 -5.06
N LYS A 118 -4.72 -3.91 -5.80
CA LYS A 118 -3.43 -3.39 -5.33
C LYS A 118 -3.18 -2.06 -6.04
N VAL A 119 -3.15 -0.97 -5.29
CA VAL A 119 -3.01 0.40 -5.83
C VAL A 119 -1.80 1.08 -5.20
N MET A 120 -0.96 1.68 -6.02
CA MET A 120 0.13 2.55 -5.61
C MET A 120 -0.43 3.89 -5.16
N MET A 121 -0.13 4.28 -3.92
CA MET A 121 -0.67 5.46 -3.29
C MET A 121 0.43 6.30 -2.66
N ASP A 122 0.23 7.61 -2.68
CA ASP A 122 1.08 8.56 -1.96
C ASP A 122 0.68 8.62 -0.48
N VAL A 123 1.59 8.23 0.42
CA VAL A 123 1.33 8.19 1.88
C VAL A 123 1.15 9.57 2.51
N PHE A 124 1.49 10.63 1.78
CA PHE A 124 1.24 12.03 2.16
C PHE A 124 -0.12 12.56 1.71
N LYS A 125 -0.90 11.75 0.97
CA LYS A 125 -2.28 12.09 0.61
C LYS A 125 -3.27 11.43 1.58
N PRO A 126 -4.40 12.09 1.88
CA PRO A 126 -5.45 11.51 2.72
C PRO A 126 -5.96 10.20 2.14
N LEU A 127 -6.21 9.22 3.02
CA LEU A 127 -6.81 7.95 2.63
C LEU A 127 -8.25 8.15 2.17
N GLN A 128 -8.55 7.68 0.96
CA GLN A 128 -9.90 7.66 0.43
C GLN A 128 -10.68 6.49 1.03
N ARG A 129 -11.87 6.76 1.59
CA ARG A 129 -12.70 5.73 2.26
C ARG A 129 -13.90 5.28 1.45
N MET A 130 -14.28 6.07 0.44
CA MET A 130 -15.44 5.82 -0.41
C MET A 130 -15.10 6.19 -1.85
N VAL A 131 -15.72 5.49 -2.79
CA VAL A 131 -15.71 5.84 -4.21
C VAL A 131 -17.15 5.90 -4.69
N HIS A 132 -17.41 6.87 -5.55
CA HIS A 132 -18.73 7.14 -6.10
C HIS A 132 -18.75 6.64 -7.55
N LEU A 133 -19.73 5.81 -7.88
CA LEU A 133 -20.02 5.35 -9.22
C LEU A 133 -21.31 6.01 -9.69
N VAL A 134 -21.37 6.33 -10.98
CA VAL A 134 -22.60 6.82 -11.62
C VAL A 134 -23.10 5.69 -12.51
N SER A 135 -24.29 5.21 -12.18
CA SER A 135 -25.04 4.21 -12.94
C SER A 135 -25.49 4.76 -14.29
N SER A 136 -25.83 3.88 -15.23
CA SER A 136 -26.30 4.27 -16.56
C SER A 136 -27.59 5.10 -16.55
N ASP A 137 -28.42 4.95 -15.51
CA ASP A 137 -29.63 5.73 -15.25
C ASP A 137 -29.36 7.05 -14.49
N GLY A 138 -28.10 7.35 -14.19
CA GLY A 138 -27.68 8.54 -13.43
C GLY A 138 -27.72 8.36 -11.91
N ALA A 139 -28.08 7.18 -11.40
CA ALA A 139 -28.07 6.91 -9.97
C ALA A 139 -26.64 6.87 -9.41
N GLU A 140 -26.43 7.53 -8.26
CA GLU A 140 -25.15 7.50 -7.56
C GLU A 140 -25.05 6.28 -6.65
N ILE A 141 -23.99 5.50 -6.81
CA ILE A 141 -23.71 4.32 -5.99
C ILE A 141 -22.44 4.59 -5.20
N VAL A 142 -22.52 4.46 -3.88
CA VAL A 142 -21.38 4.66 -2.98
C VAL A 142 -20.79 3.31 -2.58
N CYS A 143 -19.54 3.07 -2.97
CA CYS A 143 -18.79 1.88 -2.60
C CYS A 143 -17.80 2.21 -1.47
N ALA A 144 -17.72 1.32 -0.48
CA ALA A 144 -16.86 1.51 0.68
C ALA A 144 -15.48 0.88 0.47
N ILE A 145 -14.41 1.61 0.78
CA ILE A 145 -13.03 1.15 0.64
C ILE A 145 -12.51 0.74 2.02
N LYS A 146 -12.00 -0.48 2.14
CA LYS A 146 -11.24 -0.95 3.31
C LYS A 146 -9.82 -1.32 2.91
N TYR A 147 -8.85 -0.76 3.62
CA TYR A 147 -7.43 -1.05 3.42
C TYR A 147 -7.03 -2.31 4.19
N GLU A 148 -6.28 -3.19 3.55
CA GLU A 148 -5.68 -4.35 4.21
C GLU A 148 -4.31 -3.98 4.79
N ARG A 149 -4.06 -4.37 6.06
CA ARG A 149 -2.79 -4.14 6.75
C ARG A 149 -2.32 -2.68 6.63
N LEU A 150 -3.23 -1.74 6.87
CA LEU A 150 -2.92 -0.31 6.88
C LEU A 150 -2.09 0.04 8.14
N PRO A 151 -0.98 0.80 8.01
CA PRO A 151 -0.25 1.35 9.16
C PRO A 151 -1.11 2.29 10.00
N THR A 152 -0.62 2.66 11.18
CA THR A 152 -1.26 3.71 11.99
C THR A 152 -1.29 5.02 11.21
N PHE A 153 -2.45 5.67 11.21
CA PHE A 153 -2.69 6.93 10.49
C PHE A 153 -3.45 7.90 11.40
N CYS A 154 -3.36 9.20 11.12
CA CYS A 154 -4.11 10.21 11.86
C CYS A 154 -5.59 10.14 11.49
N TYR A 155 -6.48 9.91 12.45
CA TYR A 155 -7.94 9.90 12.19
C TYR A 155 -8.51 11.26 11.76
N ILE A 156 -7.86 12.36 12.17
CA ILE A 156 -8.27 13.73 11.82
C ILE A 156 -7.83 14.07 10.40
N CYS A 157 -6.55 13.87 10.07
CA CYS A 157 -5.99 14.24 8.76
C CYS A 157 -6.13 13.14 7.70
N SER A 158 -6.45 11.91 8.12
CA SER A 158 -6.45 10.69 7.29
C SER A 158 -5.09 10.39 6.62
N LEU A 159 -3.99 10.86 7.21
CA LEU A 159 -2.62 10.70 6.70
C LEU A 159 -1.87 9.59 7.44
N ILE A 160 -1.17 8.74 6.69
CA ILE A 160 -0.31 7.67 7.24
C ILE A 160 0.93 8.28 7.90
N SER A 161 1.51 9.32 7.31
CA SER A 161 2.74 9.96 7.83
C SER A 161 2.56 10.64 9.19
N HIS A 162 1.32 10.97 9.58
CA HIS A 162 1.00 11.57 10.86
C HIS A 162 0.58 10.49 11.85
N SER A 163 1.54 9.80 12.48
CA SER A 163 1.22 9.05 13.70
C SER A 163 1.00 10.06 14.82
N THR A 164 -0.19 10.08 15.42
CA THR A 164 -0.64 11.03 16.46
C THR A 164 0.15 10.97 17.78
N GLN A 165 1.38 10.43 17.78
CA GLN A 165 2.27 10.42 18.95
C GLN A 165 3.19 11.64 19.07
N LYS A 166 3.13 12.62 18.15
CA LYS A 166 3.91 13.88 18.28
C LYS A 166 3.14 15.12 17.83
N TYR A 167 2.00 15.39 18.47
CA TYR A 167 1.40 16.72 18.40
C TYR A 167 1.05 17.19 19.81
N ASP A 168 2.07 17.35 20.65
CA ASP A 168 1.97 18.28 21.77
C ASP A 168 1.88 19.68 21.17
N ARG A 169 0.69 20.28 21.34
CA ARG A 169 0.42 21.69 21.04
C ARG A 169 1.51 22.57 21.66
N LYS A 170 2.43 23.08 20.84
CA LYS A 170 3.00 24.40 21.14
C LYS A 170 1.91 25.42 20.84
N LYS A 171 1.17 25.80 21.89
CA LYS A 171 0.50 27.10 21.93
C LYS A 171 1.60 28.15 22.11
N GLU A 172 1.78 28.99 21.11
CA GLU A 172 2.21 30.38 21.32
C GLU A 172 0.98 31.21 21.69
#